data_AF-A0A1M7ZJ95-F1
#
_entry.id   AF-A0A1M7ZJ95-F1
#
_cell.length_a   1.000
_cell.length_b   1.000
_cell.length_c   1.000
_cell.angle_alpha   90.00
_cell.angle_beta   90.00
_cell.angle_gamma   90.00
#
_symmetry.space_group_name_H-M   'P 1'
#
loop_
_entity.id
_entity.type
_entity.pdbx_description
1 polymer ?
#
loop_
_entity_poly.entity_id
_entity_poly.type
_entity_poly.pdbx_seq_one_letter_code
_entity_poly.pdbx_strand_id
1 'polypeptide(L)'
;MSPLQKERTISISGLFRISRPINLLLVAFSQLMTAYFLVKTTNSGTPVLEDFRLYLLVLGTVMITAAGYMINDYYDVKIDYVNKPHEVVVGKGIKRRVVIVLHTILNFSGIALGLFVSLKVGLVNFFAAFLLWIYSNRLKREPFIGNLTVAFLTGLSVYIVAFYFQKNELLVLTYAIFAFFLNLIREIIKDIEDRHGDRKHGCRTLPIVIGFRKTKQVIFAIASLFVVSILVITIKINKAELFIYFGFLGLAFLWFMWKIYLADRKEQFTKLSAWAKILMLVGTLSMALL
;
A
#
# COMPACT_ATOMS: atom_id res chain seq x y z
N MET A 1 -36.21 26.39 -9.28
CA MET A 1 -35.95 25.62 -8.05
C MET A 1 -35.31 24.29 -8.44
N SER A 2 -34.02 24.10 -8.17
CA SER A 2 -33.33 22.83 -8.46
C SER A 2 -33.83 21.75 -7.51
N PRO A 3 -33.99 20.49 -7.95
CA PRO A 3 -34.40 19.42 -7.05
C PRO A 3 -33.29 19.23 -5.99
N LEU A 4 -33.66 19.41 -4.73
CA LEU A 4 -32.84 19.05 -3.57
C LEU A 4 -32.40 17.59 -3.74
N GLN A 5 -31.13 17.41 -4.11
CA GLN A 5 -30.50 16.12 -4.25
C GLN A 5 -30.54 15.46 -2.87
N LYS A 6 -31.43 14.47 -2.72
CA LYS A 6 -31.68 13.74 -1.47
C LYS A 6 -30.33 13.18 -0.98
N GLU A 7 -29.71 13.85 -0.02
CA GLU A 7 -28.41 13.47 0.54
C GLU A 7 -28.56 12.10 1.22
N ARG A 8 -28.27 11.02 0.50
CA ARG A 8 -28.21 9.69 1.10
C ARG A 8 -27.13 9.71 2.18
N THR A 9 -27.52 9.37 3.41
CA THR A 9 -26.64 9.31 4.57
C THR A 9 -25.54 8.26 4.39
N ILE A 10 -25.87 7.13 3.76
CA ILE A 10 -24.94 6.04 3.47
C ILE A 10 -25.26 5.45 2.09
N SER A 11 -24.31 5.51 1.17
CA SER A 11 -24.33 4.75 -0.08
C SER A 11 -23.46 3.50 0.07
N ILE A 12 -24.04 2.30 -0.02
CA ILE A 12 -23.31 1.03 0.07
C ILE A 12 -22.24 0.96 -1.03
N SER A 13 -22.58 1.33 -2.26
CA SER A 13 -21.62 1.44 -3.37
C SER A 13 -20.49 2.44 -3.06
N GLY A 14 -20.83 3.56 -2.38
CA GLY A 14 -19.83 4.51 -1.91
C GLY A 14 -18.88 3.92 -0.86
N LEU A 15 -19.39 3.11 0.07
CA LEU A 15 -18.59 2.47 1.12
C LEU A 15 -17.63 1.42 0.55
N PHE A 16 -18.12 0.64 -0.42
CA PHE A 16 -17.25 -0.27 -1.17
C PHE A 16 -16.18 0.49 -1.95
N ARG A 17 -16.50 1.63 -2.55
CA ARG A 17 -15.51 2.36 -3.34
C ARG A 17 -14.44 3.05 -2.49
N ILE A 18 -14.84 3.73 -1.40
CA ILE A 18 -13.93 4.50 -0.52
C ILE A 18 -12.93 3.59 0.21
N SER A 19 -13.30 2.34 0.51
CA SER A 19 -12.43 1.38 1.19
C SER A 19 -11.39 0.73 0.27
N ARG A 20 -11.52 0.87 -1.06
CA ARG A 20 -10.60 0.31 -2.07
C ARG A 20 -10.39 -1.21 -1.91
N PRO A 21 -11.44 -2.04 -2.10
CA PRO A 21 -11.47 -3.46 -1.75
C PRO A 21 -10.38 -4.27 -2.43
N ILE A 22 -10.05 -3.98 -3.70
CA ILE A 22 -8.96 -4.67 -4.40
C ILE A 22 -7.63 -4.49 -3.64
N ASN A 23 -7.35 -3.29 -3.14
CA ASN A 23 -6.13 -3.05 -2.39
C ASN A 23 -6.16 -3.76 -1.02
N LEU A 24 -7.32 -3.78 -0.34
CA LEU A 24 -7.48 -4.49 0.93
C LEU A 24 -7.31 -6.01 0.76
N LEU A 25 -7.87 -6.56 -0.33
CA LEU A 25 -7.71 -7.96 -0.70
C LEU A 25 -6.25 -8.29 -1.00
N LEU A 26 -5.51 -7.42 -1.70
CA LEU A 26 -4.07 -7.61 -1.94
C LEU A 26 -3.27 -7.63 -0.63
N VAL A 27 -3.60 -6.75 0.33
CA VAL A 27 -2.94 -6.76 1.65
C VAL A 27 -3.24 -8.06 2.39
N ALA A 28 -4.51 -8.44 2.52
CA ALA A 28 -4.89 -9.69 3.19
C ALA A 28 -4.26 -10.92 2.51
N PHE A 29 -4.31 -10.96 1.17
CA PHE A 29 -3.70 -12.01 0.37
C PHE A 29 -2.20 -12.10 0.61
N SER A 30 -1.48 -10.98 0.62
CA SER A 30 -0.03 -10.97 0.88
C SER A 30 0.33 -11.49 2.28
N GLN A 31 -0.46 -11.16 3.30
CA GLN A 31 -0.24 -11.66 4.66
C GLN A 31 -0.54 -13.15 4.78
N LEU A 32 -1.61 -13.63 4.15
CA LEU A 32 -1.95 -15.06 4.14
C LEU A 32 -0.94 -15.90 3.36
N MET A 33 -0.47 -15.41 2.21
CA MET A 33 0.60 -16.04 1.43
C MET A 33 1.90 -16.10 2.23
N THR A 34 2.25 -15.00 2.92
CA THR A 34 3.41 -14.95 3.82
C THR A 34 3.28 -15.98 4.94
N ALA A 35 2.11 -16.05 5.60
CA ALA A 35 1.88 -17.02 6.66
C ALA A 35 2.00 -18.45 6.14
N TYR A 36 1.26 -18.80 5.09
CA TYR A 36 1.18 -20.17 4.59
C TYR A 36 2.50 -20.68 4.03
N PHE A 37 3.15 -19.93 3.14
CA PHE A 37 4.34 -20.40 2.44
C PHE A 37 5.65 -20.08 3.16
N LEU A 38 5.73 -18.94 3.86
CA LEU A 38 7.00 -18.50 4.46
C LEU A 38 7.07 -18.83 5.95
N VAL A 39 5.97 -18.74 6.71
CA VAL A 39 5.98 -19.08 8.14
C VAL A 39 5.69 -20.57 8.36
N LYS A 40 4.73 -21.14 7.63
CA LYS A 40 4.27 -22.55 7.64
C LYS A 40 3.64 -23.00 8.97
N THR A 41 4.40 -22.95 10.06
CA THR A 41 3.97 -23.42 11.39
C THR A 41 4.23 -22.40 12.50
N THR A 42 3.41 -22.44 13.54
CA THR A 42 3.64 -21.70 14.79
C THR A 42 4.87 -22.24 15.54
N ASN A 43 5.24 -21.60 16.66
CA ASN A 43 6.31 -22.09 17.53
C ASN A 43 6.00 -23.44 18.19
N SER A 44 4.72 -23.78 18.34
CA SER A 44 4.26 -25.08 18.84
C SER A 44 4.13 -26.14 17.76
N GLY A 45 4.48 -25.83 16.50
CA GLY A 45 4.45 -26.78 15.38
C GLY A 45 3.07 -26.94 14.71
N THR A 46 2.04 -26.22 15.17
CA THR A 46 0.73 -26.23 14.52
C THR A 46 0.78 -25.43 13.20
N PRO A 47 0.06 -25.84 12.15
CA PRO A 47 -0.07 -25.04 10.94
C PRO A 47 -0.59 -23.63 11.26
N VAL A 48 0.03 -22.59 10.72
CA VAL A 48 -0.37 -21.20 11.07
C VAL A 48 -1.79 -20.84 10.64
N LEU A 49 -2.34 -21.55 9.65
CA LEU A 49 -3.72 -21.35 9.22
C LEU A 49 -4.74 -21.84 10.25
N GLU A 50 -4.34 -22.69 11.19
CA GLU A 50 -5.20 -23.13 12.30
C GLU A 50 -5.14 -22.16 13.49
N ASP A 51 -4.16 -21.24 13.52
CA ASP A 51 -4.08 -20.21 14.55
C ASP A 51 -5.07 -19.08 14.26
N PHE A 52 -6.15 -19.02 15.04
CA PHE A 52 -7.16 -17.97 14.93
C PHE A 52 -6.56 -16.54 15.02
N ARG A 53 -5.44 -16.37 15.73
CA ARG A 53 -4.76 -15.07 15.90
C ARG A 53 -4.19 -14.54 14.58
N LEU A 54 -3.86 -15.40 13.62
CA LEU A 54 -3.49 -14.97 12.26
C LEU A 54 -4.62 -14.15 11.63
N TYR A 55 -5.86 -14.63 11.70
CA TYR A 55 -7.00 -13.95 11.09
C TYR A 55 -7.33 -12.64 11.79
N LEU A 56 -7.17 -12.57 13.12
CA LEU A 56 -7.30 -11.31 13.86
C LEU A 56 -6.24 -10.28 13.46
N LEU A 57 -4.99 -10.72 13.26
CA LEU A 57 -3.89 -9.87 12.78
C LEU A 57 -4.18 -9.34 11.37
N VAL A 58 -4.61 -10.21 10.45
CA VAL A 58 -4.95 -9.84 9.07
C VAL A 58 -6.14 -8.87 9.06
N LEU A 59 -7.21 -9.19 9.80
CA LEU A 59 -8.39 -8.33 9.90
C LEU A 59 -8.03 -6.97 10.48
N GLY A 60 -7.23 -6.92 11.55
CA GLY A 60 -6.76 -5.66 12.13
C GLY A 60 -5.98 -4.80 11.13
N THR A 61 -5.09 -5.42 10.35
CA THR A 61 -4.32 -4.75 9.29
C THR A 61 -5.25 -4.19 8.20
N VAL A 62 -6.23 -4.98 7.75
CA VAL A 62 -7.22 -4.58 6.74
C VAL A 62 -8.08 -3.42 7.24
N MET A 63 -8.54 -3.45 8.49
CA MET A 63 -9.35 -2.38 9.08
C MET A 63 -8.58 -1.06 9.16
N ILE A 64 -7.32 -1.09 9.60
CA ILE A 64 -6.45 0.10 9.64
C ILE A 64 -6.17 0.64 8.25
N THR A 65 -5.92 -0.25 7.28
CA THR A 65 -5.71 0.15 5.88
C THR A 65 -6.96 0.79 5.29
N ALA A 66 -8.15 0.23 5.55
CA ALA A 66 -9.43 0.79 5.14
C ALA A 66 -9.68 2.16 5.79
N ALA A 67 -9.39 2.30 7.09
CA ALA A 67 -9.45 3.58 7.80
C ALA A 67 -8.49 4.61 7.17
N GLY A 68 -7.29 4.17 6.76
CA GLY A 68 -6.31 4.98 6.03
C GLY A 68 -6.85 5.54 4.72
N TYR A 69 -7.52 4.72 3.91
CA TYR A 69 -8.16 5.20 2.68
C TYR A 69 -9.29 6.19 2.96
N MET A 70 -10.12 5.93 3.98
CA MET A 70 -11.22 6.82 4.37
C MET A 70 -10.73 8.21 4.78
N ILE A 71 -9.70 8.29 5.64
CA ILE A 71 -9.15 9.58 6.07
C ILE A 71 -8.41 10.28 4.92
N ASN A 72 -7.74 9.53 4.04
CA ASN A 72 -7.10 10.13 2.88
C ASN A 72 -8.13 10.83 1.98
N ASP A 73 -9.19 10.12 1.58
CA ASP A 73 -10.27 10.66 0.74
C ASP A 73 -11.04 11.80 1.44
N TYR A 74 -11.13 11.78 2.78
CA TYR A 74 -11.70 12.88 3.56
C TYR A 74 -10.92 14.20 3.38
N TYR A 75 -9.59 14.15 3.39
CA TYR A 75 -8.73 15.32 3.17
C TYR A 75 -8.61 15.68 1.68
N ASP A 76 -8.72 14.71 0.77
CA ASP A 76 -8.47 14.90 -0.67
C ASP A 76 -9.67 15.34 -1.48
N VAL A 77 -10.87 15.46 -0.89
CA VAL A 77 -12.10 15.82 -1.63
C VAL A 77 -11.88 16.88 -2.72
N LYS A 78 -11.26 18.02 -2.37
CA LYS A 78 -11.03 19.12 -3.34
C LYS A 78 -10.01 18.75 -4.43
N ILE A 79 -8.94 18.04 -4.08
CA ILE A 79 -7.89 17.57 -5.00
C ILE A 79 -8.47 16.55 -5.98
N ASP A 80 -9.23 15.58 -5.47
CA ASP A 80 -9.83 14.52 -6.27
C ASP A 80 -10.91 15.03 -7.21
N TYR A 81 -11.61 16.12 -6.87
CA TYR A 81 -12.52 16.80 -7.80
C TYR A 81 -11.82 17.30 -9.06
N VAL A 82 -10.52 17.61 -8.99
CA VAL A 82 -9.72 18.08 -10.12
C VAL A 82 -9.09 16.90 -10.84
N ASN A 83 -8.50 15.96 -10.10
CA ASN A 83 -7.73 14.86 -10.68
C ASN A 83 -8.61 13.71 -11.19
N LYS A 84 -9.68 13.37 -10.45
CA LYS A 84 -10.49 12.15 -10.61
C LYS A 84 -11.97 12.43 -10.23
N PRO A 85 -12.67 13.34 -10.94
CA PRO A 85 -14.01 13.83 -10.53
C PRO A 85 -15.09 12.74 -10.43
N HIS A 86 -14.94 11.67 -11.21
CA HIS A 86 -15.83 10.50 -11.22
C HIS A 86 -15.55 9.52 -10.08
N GLU A 87 -14.41 9.66 -9.38
CA GLU A 87 -14.01 8.81 -8.26
C GLU A 87 -14.38 9.38 -6.88
N VAL A 88 -14.68 10.68 -6.80
CA VAL A 88 -15.05 11.35 -5.55
C VAL A 88 -16.33 10.77 -4.95
N VAL A 89 -16.21 10.12 -3.79
CA VAL A 89 -17.35 9.61 -3.01
C VAL A 89 -17.72 10.55 -1.85
N VAL A 90 -16.71 11.10 -1.18
CA VAL A 90 -16.89 11.92 0.03
C VAL A 90 -17.51 13.26 -0.33
N GLY A 91 -18.64 13.60 0.29
CA GLY A 91 -19.41 14.81 0.00
C GLY A 91 -20.37 14.70 -1.19
N LYS A 92 -20.30 13.62 -2.00
CA LYS A 92 -21.32 13.29 -3.03
C LYS A 92 -22.23 12.16 -2.60
N GLY A 93 -21.64 11.02 -2.24
CA GLY A 93 -22.36 9.78 -1.90
C GLY A 93 -22.33 9.42 -0.42
N ILE A 94 -21.39 9.98 0.34
CA ILE A 94 -21.26 9.77 1.79
C ILE A 94 -20.91 11.09 2.48
N LYS A 95 -21.60 11.39 3.59
CA LYS A 95 -21.33 12.58 4.40
C LYS A 95 -19.95 12.49 5.07
N ARG A 96 -19.24 13.61 5.11
CA ARG A 96 -17.94 13.74 5.80
C ARG A 96 -17.96 13.25 7.25
N ARG A 97 -19.04 13.54 7.99
CA ARG A 97 -19.23 13.08 9.38
C ARG A 97 -19.31 11.57 9.50
N VAL A 98 -19.90 10.88 8.51
CA VAL A 98 -19.96 9.41 8.50
C VAL A 98 -18.58 8.83 8.25
N VAL A 99 -17.82 9.40 7.30
CA VAL A 99 -16.45 8.95 6.99
C VAL A 99 -15.54 9.05 8.20
N ILE A 100 -15.57 10.14 8.96
CA ILE A 100 -14.72 10.29 10.14
C ILE A 100 -15.13 9.32 11.27
N VAL A 101 -16.44 9.07 11.46
CA VAL A 101 -16.92 8.07 12.43
C VAL A 101 -16.46 6.67 12.05
N LEU A 102 -16.62 6.28 10.77
CA LEU A 102 -16.17 4.97 10.29
C LEU A 102 -14.66 4.80 10.39
N HIS A 103 -13.88 5.82 10.01
CA HIS A 103 -12.43 5.85 10.18
C HIS A 103 -12.04 5.58 11.65
N THR A 104 -12.68 6.29 12.58
CA THR A 104 -12.41 6.14 14.02
C THR A 104 -12.76 4.74 14.52
N ILE A 105 -13.95 4.23 14.19
CA ILE A 105 -14.37 2.87 14.58
C ILE A 105 -13.40 1.82 14.04
N LEU A 106 -13.05 1.88 12.75
CA LEU A 106 -12.15 0.92 12.12
C LEU A 106 -10.75 0.93 12.76
N ASN A 107 -10.20 2.10 13.07
CA ASN A 107 -8.91 2.21 13.75
C ASN A 107 -8.96 1.61 15.16
N PHE A 108 -9.94 1.99 15.98
CA PHE A 108 -10.06 1.45 17.34
C PHE A 108 -10.26 -0.07 17.33
N SER A 109 -11.11 -0.59 16.45
CA SER A 109 -11.29 -2.03 16.29
C SER A 109 -10.01 -2.71 15.81
N GLY A 110 -9.32 -2.18 14.81
CA GLY A 110 -8.07 -2.77 14.30
C GLY A 110 -6.95 -2.80 15.35
N ILE A 111 -6.83 -1.75 16.18
CA ILE A 111 -5.89 -1.70 17.30
C ILE A 111 -6.29 -2.71 18.39
N ALA A 112 -7.58 -2.77 18.74
CA ALA A 112 -8.09 -3.73 19.73
C ALA A 112 -7.83 -5.17 19.30
N LEU A 113 -8.12 -5.53 18.04
CA LEU A 113 -7.79 -6.84 17.48
C LEU A 113 -6.28 -7.13 17.55
N GLY A 114 -5.44 -6.13 17.26
CA GLY A 114 -4.00 -6.26 17.40
C GLY A 114 -3.57 -6.54 18.84
N LEU A 115 -4.16 -5.86 19.83
CA LEU A 115 -3.90 -6.09 21.25
C LEU A 115 -4.36 -7.48 21.72
N PHE A 116 -5.49 -7.98 21.19
CA PHE A 116 -5.94 -9.36 21.43
C PHE A 116 -4.98 -10.40 20.86
N VAL A 117 -4.28 -10.10 19.77
CA VAL A 117 -3.22 -10.97 19.23
C VAL A 117 -1.98 -10.91 20.12
N SER A 118 -1.45 -9.71 20.36
CA SER A 118 -0.38 -9.45 21.32
C SER A 118 -0.17 -7.95 21.55
N LEU A 119 0.41 -7.56 22.68
CA LEU A 119 0.78 -6.17 22.94
C LEU A 119 1.63 -5.56 21.80
N LYS A 120 2.60 -6.32 21.29
CA LYS A 120 3.49 -5.87 20.21
C LYS A 120 2.72 -5.57 18.92
N VAL A 121 1.79 -6.44 18.51
CA VAL A 121 0.95 -6.24 17.31
C VAL A 121 0.02 -5.04 17.51
N GLY A 122 -0.59 -4.90 18.69
CA GLY A 122 -1.41 -3.73 19.02
C GLY A 122 -0.65 -2.40 18.94
N LEU A 123 0.59 -2.36 19.41
CA LEU A 123 1.46 -1.18 19.29
C LEU A 123 1.82 -0.86 17.83
N VAL A 124 2.13 -1.86 17.02
CA VAL A 124 2.37 -1.69 15.58
C VAL A 124 1.13 -1.14 14.88
N ASN A 125 -0.05 -1.66 15.21
CA ASN A 125 -1.33 -1.19 14.69
C ASN A 125 -1.62 0.26 15.08
N PHE A 126 -1.38 0.63 16.35
CA PHE A 126 -1.52 2.01 16.82
C PHE A 126 -0.58 2.95 16.06
N PHE A 127 0.69 2.55 15.92
CA PHE A 127 1.68 3.32 15.16
C PHE A 127 1.25 3.50 13.69
N ALA A 128 0.78 2.44 13.04
CA ALA A 128 0.33 2.49 11.66
C ALA A 128 -0.89 3.42 11.48
N ALA A 129 -1.89 3.32 12.37
CA ALA A 129 -3.07 4.18 12.35
C ALA A 129 -2.70 5.66 12.54
N PHE A 130 -1.83 5.95 13.51
CA PHE A 130 -1.33 7.30 13.78
C PHE A 130 -0.55 7.86 12.58
N LEU A 131 0.32 7.05 11.99
CA LEU A 131 1.14 7.45 10.85
C LEU A 131 0.28 7.70 9.59
N LEU A 132 -0.76 6.90 9.34
CA LEU A 132 -1.73 7.14 8.26
C LEU A 132 -2.53 8.44 8.45
N TRP A 133 -2.85 8.78 9.70
CA TRP A 133 -3.49 10.06 10.02
C TRP A 133 -2.54 11.24 9.76
N ILE A 134 -1.30 11.18 10.27
CA ILE A 134 -0.28 12.22 10.00
C ILE A 134 0.00 12.34 8.50
N TYR A 135 0.07 11.22 7.79
CA TYR A 135 0.23 11.18 6.35
C TYR A 135 -0.88 11.97 5.63
N SER A 136 -2.14 11.67 5.97
CA SER A 136 -3.30 12.26 5.32
C SER A 136 -3.46 13.74 5.60
N ASN A 137 -3.10 14.16 6.81
CA ASN A 137 -3.19 15.54 7.27
C ASN A 137 -2.03 16.41 6.73
N ARG A 138 -0.80 15.88 6.70
CA ARG A 138 0.41 16.66 6.44
C ARG A 138 1.37 16.03 5.44
N LEU A 139 1.88 14.82 5.68
CA LEU A 139 3.09 14.33 4.97
C LEU A 139 2.90 14.16 3.47
N LYS A 140 1.68 13.85 3.02
CA LYS A 140 1.42 13.71 1.57
C LYS A 140 1.57 15.01 0.79
N ARG A 141 1.51 16.16 1.46
CA ARG A 141 1.69 17.47 0.84
C ARG A 141 3.17 17.87 0.75
N GLU A 142 4.06 17.11 1.40
CA GLU A 142 5.49 17.34 1.41
C GLU A 142 6.20 16.42 0.40
N PRO A 143 7.35 16.84 -0.16
CA PRO A 143 8.05 16.05 -1.15
C PRO A 143 8.61 14.76 -0.53
N PHE A 144 8.38 13.63 -1.21
CA PHE A 144 8.97 12.31 -0.94
C PHE A 144 8.56 11.63 0.38
N ILE A 145 8.45 12.35 1.49
CA ILE A 145 8.17 11.77 2.82
C ILE A 145 6.80 11.11 2.89
N GLY A 146 5.80 11.64 2.17
CA GLY A 146 4.50 11.00 2.02
C GLY A 146 4.60 9.64 1.31
N ASN A 147 5.32 9.59 0.18
CA ASN A 147 5.52 8.35 -0.58
C ASN A 147 6.28 7.31 0.27
N LEU A 148 7.33 7.75 0.97
CA LEU A 148 8.12 6.91 1.87
C LEU A 148 7.26 6.31 3.00
N THR A 149 6.34 7.11 3.55
CA THR A 149 5.44 6.69 4.63
C THR A 149 4.53 5.54 4.19
N VAL A 150 3.85 5.70 3.04
CA VAL A 150 2.94 4.65 2.53
C VAL A 150 3.70 3.42 2.08
N ALA A 151 4.88 3.59 1.47
CA ALA A 151 5.78 2.49 1.14
C ALA A 151 6.20 1.70 2.39
N PHE A 152 6.63 2.40 3.45
CA PHE A 152 7.01 1.80 4.73
C PHE A 152 5.86 0.98 5.33
N LEU A 153 4.66 1.55 5.40
CA LEU A 153 3.49 0.84 5.90
C LEU A 153 3.11 -0.38 5.06
N THR A 154 3.35 -0.33 3.75
CA THR A 154 3.11 -1.47 2.84
C THR A 154 4.12 -2.59 3.04
N GLY A 155 5.40 -2.27 3.29
CA GLY A 155 6.38 -3.29 3.68
C GLY A 155 6.08 -3.86 5.07
N LEU A 156 5.72 -2.99 6.02
CA LEU A 156 5.38 -3.36 7.39
C LEU A 156 4.18 -4.31 7.46
N SER A 157 3.17 -4.13 6.59
CA SER A 157 2.00 -5.02 6.56
C SER A 157 2.36 -6.46 6.18
N VAL A 158 3.38 -6.67 5.35
CA VAL A 158 3.92 -8.01 5.05
C VAL A 158 4.77 -8.51 6.23
N TYR A 159 5.65 -7.66 6.75
CA TYR A 159 6.59 -8.05 7.81
C TYR A 159 5.93 -8.40 9.15
N ILE A 160 4.79 -7.78 9.48
CA ILE A 160 4.09 -8.00 10.76
C ILE A 160 3.74 -9.48 11.02
N VAL A 161 3.57 -10.28 9.96
CA VAL A 161 3.34 -11.74 10.06
C VAL A 161 4.57 -12.44 10.64
N ALA A 162 5.75 -12.21 10.08
CA ALA A 162 7.00 -12.76 10.62
C ALA A 162 7.35 -12.16 11.98
N PHE A 163 7.04 -10.89 12.21
CA PHE A 163 7.25 -10.24 13.50
C PHE A 163 6.45 -10.90 14.63
N TYR A 164 5.24 -11.36 14.35
CA TYR A 164 4.41 -12.06 15.32
C TYR A 164 4.85 -13.52 15.52
N PHE A 165 5.03 -14.28 14.44
CA PHE A 165 5.37 -15.72 14.52
C PHE A 165 6.86 -16.00 14.77
N GLN A 166 7.75 -15.04 14.52
CA GLN A 166 9.21 -15.13 14.68
C GLN A 166 9.85 -16.29 13.88
N LYS A 167 9.42 -16.44 12.61
CA LYS A 167 9.91 -17.47 11.69
C LYS A 167 10.31 -16.88 10.36
N ASN A 168 11.39 -17.43 9.78
CA ASN A 168 11.89 -17.09 8.45
C ASN A 168 11.97 -15.58 8.20
N GLU A 169 12.39 -14.83 9.23
CA GLU A 169 12.34 -13.36 9.25
C GLU A 169 13.11 -12.74 8.08
N LEU A 170 14.29 -13.28 7.72
CA LEU A 170 15.08 -12.80 6.58
C LEU A 170 14.34 -12.97 5.24
N LEU A 171 13.65 -14.10 5.06
CA LEU A 171 12.91 -14.38 3.84
C LEU A 171 11.67 -13.49 3.75
N VAL A 172 10.92 -13.34 4.84
CA VAL A 172 9.76 -12.41 4.88
C VAL A 172 10.21 -10.96 4.72
N LEU A 173 11.33 -10.57 5.31
CA LEU A 173 11.93 -9.24 5.14
C LEU A 173 12.26 -8.96 3.66
N THR A 174 12.66 -9.98 2.90
CA THR A 174 12.89 -9.87 1.45
C THR A 174 11.63 -9.41 0.73
N TYR A 175 10.49 -10.05 1.03
CA TYR A 175 9.19 -9.69 0.46
C TYR A 175 8.65 -8.36 0.99
N ALA A 176 8.92 -8.02 2.25
CA ALA A 176 8.59 -6.71 2.81
C ALA A 176 9.36 -5.57 2.11
N ILE A 177 10.67 -5.76 1.86
CA ILE A 177 11.51 -4.83 1.10
C ILE A 177 11.02 -4.72 -0.34
N PHE A 178 10.64 -5.83 -0.95
CA PHE A 178 10.04 -5.86 -2.29
C PHE A 178 8.75 -5.03 -2.35
N ALA A 179 7.82 -5.26 -1.42
CA ALA A 179 6.56 -4.53 -1.33
C ALA A 179 6.80 -3.03 -1.06
N PHE A 180 7.77 -2.71 -0.21
CA PHE A 180 8.20 -1.34 0.07
C PHE A 180 8.66 -0.62 -1.20
N PHE A 181 9.65 -1.15 -1.91
CA PHE A 181 10.24 -0.48 -3.07
C PHE A 181 9.27 -0.35 -4.25
N LEU A 182 8.53 -1.42 -4.57
CA LEU A 182 7.52 -1.35 -5.63
C LEU A 182 6.43 -0.33 -5.29
N ASN A 183 5.96 -0.29 -4.05
CA ASN A 183 4.95 0.69 -3.66
C ASN A 183 5.53 2.12 -3.61
N LEU A 184 6.79 2.30 -3.23
CA LEU A 184 7.47 3.60 -3.29
C LEU A 184 7.51 4.14 -4.73
N ILE A 185 7.96 3.31 -5.68
CA ILE A 185 7.96 3.66 -7.11
C ILE A 185 6.54 3.99 -7.58
N ARG A 186 5.56 3.17 -7.20
CA ARG A 186 4.15 3.36 -7.56
C ARG A 186 3.56 4.66 -7.00
N GLU A 187 3.88 5.05 -5.77
CA GLU A 187 3.38 6.29 -5.19
C GLU A 187 4.02 7.51 -5.86
N ILE A 188 5.30 7.46 -6.25
CA ILE A 188 5.92 8.55 -7.03
C ILE A 188 5.31 8.64 -8.45
N ILE A 189 4.97 7.51 -9.06
CA ILE A 189 4.23 7.47 -10.34
C ILE A 189 2.85 8.13 -10.21
N LYS A 190 2.16 7.91 -9.07
CA LYS A 190 0.87 8.56 -8.80
C LYS A 190 1.01 10.07 -8.60
N ASP A 191 2.06 10.54 -7.93
CA ASP A 191 2.31 11.98 -7.82
C ASP A 191 2.51 12.64 -9.21
N ILE A 192 3.11 11.90 -10.16
CA ILE A 192 3.23 12.37 -11.54
C ILE A 192 1.86 12.44 -12.23
N GLU A 193 1.01 11.42 -12.03
CA GLU A 193 -0.36 11.34 -12.53
C GLU A 193 -1.26 12.48 -12.00
N ASP A 194 -1.12 12.78 -10.71
CA ASP A 194 -1.99 13.69 -9.94
C ASP A 194 -1.45 15.13 -9.82
N ARG A 195 -0.31 15.41 -10.49
CA ARG A 195 0.44 16.68 -10.46
C ARG A 195 -0.41 17.94 -10.65
N HIS A 196 -1.43 17.90 -11.52
CA HIS A 196 -2.25 19.09 -11.82
C HIS A 196 -3.13 19.51 -10.64
N GLY A 197 -3.90 18.58 -10.06
CA GLY A 197 -4.73 18.85 -8.89
C GLY A 197 -3.89 19.16 -7.66
N ASP A 198 -2.76 18.46 -7.48
CA ASP A 198 -1.83 18.67 -6.37
C ASP A 198 -1.28 20.11 -6.37
N ARG A 199 -0.86 20.60 -7.55
CA ARG A 199 -0.36 21.97 -7.71
C ARG A 199 -1.44 23.02 -7.42
N LYS A 200 -2.67 22.77 -7.88
CA LYS A 200 -3.80 23.69 -7.66
C LYS A 200 -4.17 23.84 -6.17
N HIS A 201 -3.88 22.83 -5.36
CA HIS A 201 -4.16 22.82 -3.93
C HIS A 201 -2.92 22.97 -3.04
N GLY A 202 -1.82 23.47 -3.60
CA GLY A 202 -0.63 23.86 -2.83
C GLY A 202 0.22 22.69 -2.31
N CYS A 203 0.07 21.48 -2.86
CA CYS A 203 0.94 20.36 -2.53
C CYS A 203 2.34 20.56 -3.14
N ARG A 204 3.37 20.10 -2.44
CA ARG A 204 4.78 20.19 -2.84
C ARG A 204 5.36 18.80 -3.14
N THR A 205 4.63 17.99 -3.91
CA THR A 205 5.09 16.65 -4.31
C THR A 205 6.36 16.74 -5.18
N LEU A 206 7.11 15.64 -5.31
CA LEU A 206 8.34 15.60 -6.11
C LEU A 206 8.20 16.19 -7.53
N PRO A 207 7.20 15.80 -8.35
CA PRO A 207 7.05 16.36 -9.70
C PRO A 207 6.69 17.84 -9.73
N ILE A 208 6.25 18.41 -8.62
CA ILE A 208 5.99 19.86 -8.47
C ILE A 208 7.29 20.58 -8.12
N VAL A 209 8.06 20.08 -7.15
CA VAL A 209 9.25 20.76 -6.62
C VAL A 209 10.47 20.64 -7.54
N ILE A 210 10.81 19.42 -7.97
CA ILE A 210 12.02 19.16 -8.77
C ILE A 210 11.71 19.00 -10.28
N GLY A 211 10.43 18.95 -10.62
CA GLY A 211 9.96 18.83 -12.00
C GLY A 211 9.97 17.39 -12.51
N PHE A 212 9.16 17.18 -13.54
CA PHE A 212 8.83 15.87 -14.12
C PHE A 212 10.05 15.01 -14.49
N ARG A 213 11.05 15.57 -15.19
CA ARG A 213 12.23 14.82 -15.63
C ARG A 213 13.10 14.33 -14.47
N LYS A 214 13.32 15.19 -13.46
CA LYS A 214 14.10 14.83 -12.28
C LYS A 214 13.37 13.81 -11.40
N THR A 215 12.04 13.89 -11.32
CA THR A 215 11.25 12.85 -10.62
C THR A 215 11.44 11.47 -11.24
N LYS A 216 11.50 11.36 -12.58
CA LYS A 216 11.83 10.08 -13.23
C LYS A 216 13.22 9.59 -12.85
N GLN A 217 14.23 10.48 -12.77
CA GLN A 217 15.57 10.11 -12.30
C GLN A 217 15.56 9.56 -10.87
N VAL A 218 14.75 10.14 -9.98
CA VAL A 218 14.54 9.61 -8.61
C VAL A 218 13.94 8.21 -8.65
N ILE A 219 12.95 7.95 -9.51
CA ILE A 219 12.38 6.61 -9.70
C ILE A 219 13.47 5.62 -10.15
N PHE A 220 14.32 5.99 -11.11
CA PHE A 220 15.42 5.13 -11.58
C PHE A 220 16.48 4.87 -10.50
N ALA A 221 16.80 5.87 -9.67
CA ALA A 221 17.72 5.68 -8.55
C ALA A 221 17.15 4.70 -7.51
N ILE A 222 15.87 4.85 -7.15
CA ILE A 222 15.16 3.94 -6.25
C ILE A 222 15.07 2.52 -6.83
N ALA A 223 14.77 2.40 -8.13
CA ALA A 223 14.73 1.12 -8.82
C ALA A 223 16.09 0.42 -8.85
N SER A 224 17.18 1.18 -9.00
CA SER A 224 18.55 0.64 -8.97
C SER A 224 18.88 0.11 -7.58
N LEU A 225 18.58 0.87 -6.52
CA LEU A 225 18.75 0.44 -5.13
C LEU A 225 17.90 -0.82 -4.82
N PHE A 226 16.68 -0.86 -5.32
CA PHE A 226 15.78 -2.01 -5.19
C PHE A 226 16.38 -3.27 -5.82
N VAL A 227 16.86 -3.19 -7.07
CA VAL A 227 17.49 -4.33 -7.77
C VAL A 227 18.72 -4.81 -7.02
N VAL A 228 19.60 -3.90 -6.58
CA VAL A 228 20.78 -4.26 -5.77
C VAL A 228 20.37 -4.97 -4.47
N SER A 229 19.35 -4.45 -3.77
CA SER A 229 18.85 -5.06 -2.53
C SER A 229 18.35 -6.50 -2.74
N ILE A 230 17.60 -6.75 -3.81
CA ILE A 230 17.11 -8.09 -4.16
C ILE A 230 18.25 -9.03 -4.55
N LEU A 231 19.22 -8.55 -5.33
CA LEU A 231 20.37 -9.36 -5.75
C LEU A 231 21.22 -9.80 -4.55
N VAL A 232 21.55 -8.87 -3.63
CA VAL A 232 22.31 -9.18 -2.42
C VAL A 232 21.62 -10.26 -1.58
N ILE A 233 20.30 -10.15 -1.41
CA ILE A 233 19.53 -11.13 -0.64
C ILE A 233 19.46 -12.47 -1.38
N THR A 234 19.22 -12.46 -2.69
CA THR A 234 19.10 -13.68 -3.50
C THR A 234 20.41 -14.47 -3.49
N ILE A 235 21.56 -13.79 -3.60
CA ILE A 235 22.89 -14.39 -3.45
C ILE A 235 23.06 -14.98 -2.05
N LYS A 236 22.63 -14.27 -1.00
CA LYS A 236 22.76 -14.74 0.39
C LYS A 236 21.90 -15.96 0.70
N ILE A 237 20.69 -16.05 0.14
CA ILE A 237 19.80 -17.21 0.32
C ILE A 237 20.28 -18.41 -0.51
N ASN A 238 20.97 -18.17 -1.63
CA ASN A 238 21.61 -19.18 -2.47
C ASN A 238 20.70 -20.35 -2.88
N LYS A 239 19.44 -20.07 -3.24
CA LYS A 239 18.52 -21.05 -3.81
C LYS A 239 18.35 -20.80 -5.31
N ALA A 240 18.57 -21.84 -6.13
CA ALA A 240 18.44 -21.75 -7.58
C ALA A 240 17.04 -21.31 -8.05
N GLU A 241 16.00 -21.79 -7.36
CA GLU A 241 14.60 -21.44 -7.64
C GLU A 241 14.34 -19.94 -7.50
N LEU A 242 14.85 -19.32 -6.43
CA LEU A 242 14.74 -17.87 -6.21
C LEU A 242 15.49 -17.08 -7.29
N PHE A 243 16.64 -17.56 -7.73
CA PHE A 243 17.42 -16.94 -8.81
C PHE A 243 16.66 -16.93 -10.13
N ILE A 244 16.09 -18.07 -10.53
CA ILE A 244 15.32 -18.19 -11.77
C ILE A 244 14.08 -17.28 -11.71
N TYR A 245 13.37 -17.32 -10.59
CA TYR A 245 12.15 -16.53 -10.41
C TYR A 245 12.43 -15.03 -10.42
N PHE A 246 13.35 -14.54 -9.58
CA PHE A 246 13.69 -13.12 -9.55
C PHE A 246 14.37 -12.66 -10.84
N GLY A 247 15.05 -13.55 -11.58
CA GLY A 247 15.53 -13.29 -12.93
C GLY A 247 14.39 -13.00 -13.90
N PHE A 248 13.37 -13.86 -13.95
CA PHE A 248 12.20 -13.65 -14.81
C PHE A 248 11.39 -12.42 -14.40
N LEU A 249 11.14 -12.24 -13.10
CA LEU A 249 10.48 -11.03 -12.59
C LEU A 249 11.31 -9.77 -12.86
N GLY A 250 12.63 -9.89 -12.87
CA GLY A 250 13.57 -8.84 -13.26
C GLY A 250 13.36 -8.38 -14.70
N LEU A 251 13.11 -9.29 -15.64
CA LEU A 251 12.77 -8.93 -17.02
C LEU A 251 11.47 -8.13 -17.11
N ALA A 252 10.43 -8.55 -16.38
CA ALA A 252 9.16 -7.82 -16.31
C ALA A 252 9.35 -6.44 -15.66
N PHE A 253 10.21 -6.34 -14.64
CA PHE A 253 10.56 -5.09 -13.99
C PHE A 253 11.36 -4.16 -14.92
N LEU A 254 12.32 -4.68 -15.68
CA LEU A 254 13.06 -3.90 -16.69
C LEU A 254 12.14 -3.35 -17.77
N TRP A 255 11.20 -4.16 -18.26
CA TRP A 255 10.16 -3.69 -19.19
C TRP A 255 9.31 -2.59 -18.57
N PHE A 256 8.90 -2.73 -17.31
CA PHE A 256 8.16 -1.72 -16.57
C PHE A 256 8.96 -0.40 -16.46
N MET A 257 10.25 -0.48 -16.11
CA MET A 257 11.14 0.68 -16.06
C MET A 257 11.33 1.34 -17.42
N TRP A 258 11.45 0.56 -18.49
CA TRP A 258 11.50 1.08 -19.86
C TRP A 258 10.20 1.81 -20.25
N LYS A 259 9.04 1.30 -19.86
CA LYS A 259 7.76 1.98 -20.07
C LYS A 259 7.66 3.27 -19.25
N ILE A 260 8.20 3.33 -18.03
CA ILE A 260 8.32 4.59 -17.27
C ILE A 260 9.19 5.58 -18.03
N TYR A 261 10.33 5.15 -18.59
CA TYR A 261 11.21 6.01 -19.38
C TYR A 261 10.48 6.66 -20.57
N LEU A 262 9.64 5.90 -21.28
CA LEU A 262 8.88 6.40 -22.44
C LEU A 262 7.61 7.17 -22.09
N ALA A 263 7.12 7.08 -20.85
CA ALA A 263 5.86 7.71 -20.46
C ALA A 263 6.00 9.22 -20.27
N ASP A 264 5.10 9.97 -20.90
CA ASP A 264 4.99 11.44 -20.82
C ASP A 264 3.56 11.93 -20.57
N ARG A 265 2.54 11.06 -20.70
CA ARG A 265 1.12 11.41 -20.55
C ARG A 265 0.52 10.80 -19.29
N LYS A 266 -0.44 11.51 -18.66
CA LYS A 266 -1.18 11.05 -17.47
C LYS A 266 -1.71 9.62 -17.61
N GLU A 267 -2.36 9.31 -18.73
CA GLU A 267 -2.93 7.97 -18.99
C GLU A 267 -1.89 6.85 -18.96
N GLN A 268 -0.66 7.13 -19.42
CA GLN A 268 0.44 6.16 -19.38
C GLN A 268 0.86 5.90 -17.93
N PHE A 269 0.91 6.94 -17.09
CA PHE A 269 1.20 6.79 -15.65
C PHE A 269 0.08 6.08 -14.89
N THR A 270 -1.19 6.30 -15.24
CA THR A 270 -2.31 5.53 -14.70
C THR A 270 -2.14 4.03 -15.01
N LYS A 271 -1.81 3.69 -16.27
CA LYS A 271 -1.52 2.30 -16.68
C LYS A 271 -0.30 1.72 -15.95
N LEU A 272 0.77 2.50 -15.80
CA LEU A 272 1.97 2.09 -15.06
C LEU A 272 1.68 1.85 -13.57
N SER A 273 0.85 2.67 -12.94
CA SER A 273 0.41 2.47 -11.56
C SER A 273 -0.38 1.16 -11.39
N ALA A 274 -1.15 0.76 -12.41
CA ALA A 274 -1.83 -0.54 -12.45
C ALA A 274 -0.83 -1.69 -12.67
N TRP A 275 0.12 -1.56 -13.60
CA TRP A 275 1.19 -2.53 -13.82
C TRP A 275 2.03 -2.78 -12.56
N ALA A 276 2.32 -1.74 -11.78
CA ALA A 276 3.00 -1.87 -10.50
C ALA A 276 2.21 -2.78 -9.52
N LYS A 277 0.87 -2.68 -9.49
CA LYS A 277 0.05 -3.61 -8.68
C LYS A 277 0.13 -5.05 -9.19
N ILE A 278 0.16 -5.25 -10.51
CA ILE A 278 0.31 -6.58 -11.11
C ILE A 278 1.68 -7.16 -10.72
N LEU A 279 2.75 -6.38 -10.82
CA LEU A 279 4.08 -6.81 -10.38
C LEU A 279 4.12 -7.15 -8.88
N MET A 280 3.43 -6.39 -8.03
CA MET A 280 3.29 -6.71 -6.61
C MET A 280 2.55 -8.04 -6.38
N LEU A 281 1.47 -8.29 -7.13
CA LEU A 281 0.70 -9.53 -7.04
C LEU A 281 1.52 -10.74 -7.50
N VAL A 282 2.17 -10.64 -8.66
CA VAL A 282 3.05 -11.69 -9.19
C VAL A 282 4.20 -11.94 -8.22
N GLY A 283 4.82 -10.88 -7.72
CA GLY A 283 5.83 -10.95 -6.65
C GLY A 283 5.32 -11.71 -5.42
N THR A 284 4.11 -11.43 -4.95
CA THR A 284 3.49 -12.16 -3.82
C THR A 284 3.25 -13.64 -4.15
N LEU A 285 2.75 -13.93 -5.36
CA LEU A 285 2.48 -15.32 -5.80
C LEU A 285 3.73 -16.20 -5.82
N SER A 286 4.91 -15.59 -5.99
CA SER A 286 6.17 -16.32 -5.97
C SER A 286 6.50 -17.02 -4.66
N MET A 287 5.87 -16.60 -3.55
CA MET A 287 6.02 -17.29 -2.28
C MET A 287 5.61 -18.76 -2.40
N ALA A 288 4.68 -19.09 -3.32
CA ALA A 288 4.23 -20.46 -3.56
C ALA A 288 5.28 -21.38 -4.20
N LEU A 289 6.38 -20.82 -4.70
CA LEU A 289 7.46 -21.55 -5.34
C LEU A 289 8.59 -21.91 -4.34
N LEU A 290 8.38 -21.70 -3.03
CA LEU A 290 9.38 -21.88 -1.94
C LEU A 290 8.97 -22.93 -0.89
#